data_AF-A0A6J1FHS4-F1
#
_entry.id   AF-A0A6J1FHS4-F1
#
_cell.length_a   1.000
_cell.length_b   1.000
_cell.length_c   1.000
_cell.angle_alpha   90.00
_cell.angle_beta   90.00
_cell.angle_gamma   90.00
#
_symmetry.space_group_name_H-M   'P 1'
#
loop_
_entity.id
_entity.type
_entity.pdbx_description
1 polymer ?
#
loop_
_entity_poly.entity_id
_entity_poly.type
_entity_poly.pdbx_seq_one_letter_code
_entity_poly.pdbx_strand_id
1 'polypeptide(L)'
;MEIDNLPSASDEVRDVNDCSICLALNQNDHLFSKKKKLLERQGFKSENCIYLKCSLCSEEVDTVLKELVQIARIIHLNEPEMYFGEDDACTPADSYSPRNEMEALNTIISLVDICLSSCKPVQLNVLQELRKAAIRMIHKYGDVYSMDAKTLGDSCVKENCLLQWGESNGVRTSLKIAYVEGAGRGAIAKEDLNVGDTVLEIPLDIVISEELVQKTTMYPILSKIEGMSSETMLLIWSMKEKHIADSKFKVYFDTLPEAFNTGLSFGVGAMMTLDGTLLFGEIMQAKEHLREQYNELFPTLCNNHPDVFPEEYYSWEKFLWACELWYSNSMKIMFSDGSLTSCLVPIAGFLNHSLHPHILHYSKADSDTNSLKFRLSRPCRAGEECYLSYGNYSASHLVAFYGFLPEGDNVNDVIPLDIDFGDDASDIITSDWSTHMVRGTWLSKNQSIFHYGLPSPLLECLCKARCPELRTKLKLQGSLENEMEVLNDLLSIFDGMMENLEDVNEDRSSTEWDIKLALNYKDLQRRIVSSCLNSCHAGLKTVELALYECMEEDTRG
;
A
#
# COMPACT_ATOMS: atom_id res chain seq x y z
N MET A 1 -34.30 40.84 -11.25
CA MET A 1 -33.45 41.94 -11.72
C MET A 1 -32.04 41.39 -11.73
N GLU A 2 -31.51 41.27 -12.94
CA GLU A 2 -30.20 40.69 -13.27
C GLU A 2 -29.08 41.41 -12.53
N ILE A 3 -28.11 40.65 -12.04
CA ILE A 3 -26.77 41.14 -11.74
C ILE A 3 -25.80 40.19 -12.43
N ASP A 4 -24.96 40.79 -13.25
CA ASP A 4 -24.04 40.23 -14.21
C ASP A 4 -23.03 39.24 -13.62
N ASN A 5 -22.94 38.06 -14.24
CA ASN A 5 -21.75 37.22 -14.19
C ASN A 5 -20.77 37.72 -15.25
N LEU A 6 -19.73 38.46 -14.83
CA LEU A 6 -18.54 38.66 -15.66
C LEU A 6 -17.74 37.34 -15.75
N PRO A 7 -17.34 36.89 -16.95
CA PRO A 7 -16.42 35.77 -17.09
C PRO A 7 -15.01 36.20 -16.70
N SER A 8 -14.36 35.44 -15.82
CA SER A 8 -12.92 35.56 -15.56
C SER A 8 -12.11 35.15 -16.79
N ALA A 9 -11.08 35.93 -17.11
CA ALA A 9 -10.26 35.79 -18.30
C ALA A 9 -9.51 34.44 -18.40
N SER A 10 -10.08 33.51 -19.18
CA SER A 10 -9.37 32.52 -20.01
C SER A 10 -10.35 31.75 -20.91
N ASP A 11 -11.31 32.44 -21.52
CA ASP A 11 -11.97 31.88 -22.71
C ASP A 11 -11.05 32.11 -23.91
N GLU A 12 -9.96 31.32 -23.98
CA GLU A 12 -9.28 31.09 -25.25
C GLU A 12 -10.29 30.50 -26.24
N VAL A 13 -10.26 30.99 -27.48
CA VAL A 13 -11.12 30.52 -28.58
C VAL A 13 -10.94 29.01 -28.71
N ARG A 14 -11.95 28.25 -28.29
CA ARG A 14 -11.96 26.78 -28.32
C ARG A 14 -12.03 26.32 -29.77
N ASP A 15 -11.02 25.60 -30.24
CA ASP A 15 -11.06 25.01 -31.58
C ASP A 15 -11.90 23.72 -31.53
N VAL A 16 -12.67 23.44 -32.58
CA VAL A 16 -13.53 22.25 -32.71
C VAL A 16 -12.70 20.95 -32.76
N ASN A 17 -11.38 21.09 -32.84
CA ASN A 17 -10.41 20.02 -32.90
C ASN A 17 -9.63 19.81 -31.59
N ASP A 18 -9.81 20.63 -30.54
CA ASP A 18 -9.07 20.44 -29.29
C ASP A 18 -9.50 19.15 -28.56
N CYS A 19 -8.55 18.53 -27.86
CA CYS A 19 -8.81 17.37 -26.99
C CYS A 19 -8.86 17.82 -25.52
N SER A 20 -9.52 17.05 -24.66
CA SER A 20 -9.42 17.24 -23.21
C SER A 20 -9.12 15.94 -22.49
N ILE A 21 -8.28 16.02 -21.46
CA ILE A 21 -8.06 14.95 -20.49
C ILE A 21 -8.65 15.42 -19.16
N CYS A 22 -9.60 14.63 -18.63
CA CYS A 22 -10.30 14.97 -17.40
C CYS A 22 -9.92 14.02 -16.27
N LEU A 23 -9.47 14.59 -15.15
CA LEU A 23 -9.16 13.90 -13.91
C LEU A 23 -10.18 14.34 -12.85
N ALA A 24 -10.88 13.38 -12.26
CA ALA A 24 -11.92 13.63 -11.26
C ALA A 24 -11.63 12.87 -9.97
N LEU A 25 -11.76 13.57 -8.85
CA LEU A 25 -11.70 12.97 -7.53
C LEU A 25 -12.97 12.16 -7.25
N ASN A 26 -12.81 10.90 -6.85
CA ASN A 26 -13.94 10.02 -6.57
C ASN A 26 -14.73 10.49 -5.33
N GLN A 27 -16.03 10.73 -5.48
CA GLN A 27 -16.91 11.20 -4.39
C GLN A 27 -17.03 10.21 -3.22
N ASN A 28 -16.79 8.92 -3.48
CA ASN A 28 -16.83 7.87 -2.45
C ASN A 28 -15.47 7.66 -1.75
N ASP A 29 -14.45 8.48 -2.05
CA ASP A 29 -13.18 8.40 -1.36
C ASP A 29 -13.33 8.89 0.09
N HIS A 30 -12.96 8.07 1.06
CA HIS A 30 -12.92 8.44 2.48
C HIS A 30 -12.07 9.69 2.77
N LEU A 31 -11.08 10.00 1.93
CA LEU A 31 -10.24 11.19 2.01
C LEU A 31 -10.72 12.34 1.13
N PHE A 32 -11.92 12.25 0.53
CA PHE A 32 -12.43 13.22 -0.46
C PHE A 32 -12.32 14.67 0.01
N SER A 33 -12.77 14.97 1.23
CA SER A 33 -12.73 16.33 1.78
C SER A 33 -11.30 16.88 1.88
N LYS A 34 -10.35 16.06 2.36
CA LYS A 34 -8.94 16.44 2.52
C LYS A 34 -8.26 16.63 1.16
N LYS A 35 -8.43 15.67 0.25
CA LYS A 35 -7.87 15.74 -1.11
C LYS A 35 -8.42 16.91 -1.91
N LYS A 36 -9.73 17.19 -1.77
CA LYS A 36 -10.36 18.37 -2.39
C LYS A 36 -9.77 19.67 -1.88
N LYS A 37 -9.62 19.84 -0.55
CA LYS A 37 -8.94 21.01 0.04
C LYS A 37 -7.51 21.16 -0.51
N LEU A 38 -6.76 20.07 -0.64
CA LEU A 38 -5.40 20.10 -1.18
C LEU A 38 -5.36 20.50 -2.67
N LEU A 39 -6.26 19.97 -3.50
CA LEU A 39 -6.43 20.38 -4.89
C LEU A 39 -6.72 21.88 -4.99
N GLU A 40 -7.68 22.38 -4.20
CA GLU A 40 -8.08 23.80 -4.18
C GLU A 40 -6.93 24.72 -3.75
N ARG A 41 -6.13 24.32 -2.75
CA ARG A 41 -4.92 25.04 -2.33
C ARG A 41 -3.87 25.15 -3.44
N GLN A 42 -3.78 24.14 -4.31
CA GLN A 42 -2.88 24.13 -5.47
C GLN A 42 -3.49 24.76 -6.73
N GLY A 43 -4.69 25.36 -6.63
CA GLY A 43 -5.36 26.04 -7.75
C GLY A 43 -6.17 25.11 -8.66
N PHE A 44 -6.36 23.85 -8.26
CA PHE A 44 -7.15 22.86 -8.99
C PHE A 44 -8.57 22.71 -8.42
N LYS A 45 -9.48 22.16 -9.22
CA LYS A 45 -10.85 21.81 -8.82
C LYS A 45 -10.94 20.33 -8.43
N SER A 46 -12.10 19.88 -7.94
CA SER A 46 -12.36 18.45 -7.73
C SER A 46 -12.49 17.66 -9.03
N GLU A 47 -12.81 18.35 -10.12
CA GLU A 47 -12.82 17.82 -11.49
C GLU A 47 -12.05 18.80 -12.38
N ASN A 48 -10.94 18.33 -12.95
CA ASN A 48 -10.05 19.13 -13.77
C ASN A 48 -10.02 18.55 -15.18
N CYS A 49 -10.39 19.36 -16.16
CA CYS A 49 -10.25 19.03 -17.56
C CYS A 49 -9.20 19.94 -18.18
N ILE A 50 -8.07 19.35 -18.59
CA ILE A 50 -6.99 20.08 -19.26
C ILE A 50 -7.17 19.91 -20.77
N TYR A 51 -7.17 21.04 -21.48
CA TYR A 51 -7.35 21.07 -22.93
C TYR A 51 -5.99 21.03 -23.65
N LEU A 52 -5.90 20.13 -24.62
CA LEU A 52 -4.75 19.90 -25.48
C LEU A 52 -5.00 20.52 -26.84
N LYS A 53 -4.28 21.61 -27.15
CA LYS A 53 -4.26 22.18 -28.49
C LYS A 53 -3.58 21.23 -29.45
N CYS A 54 -4.12 21.04 -30.66
CA CYS A 54 -3.52 20.15 -31.66
C CYS A 54 -2.15 20.63 -32.17
N SER A 55 -1.77 21.89 -31.91
CA SER A 55 -0.53 22.51 -32.35
C SER A 55 0.59 22.54 -31.31
N LEU A 56 0.44 21.85 -30.17
CA LEU A 56 1.44 21.88 -29.09
C LEU A 56 2.80 21.36 -29.56
N CYS A 57 3.86 22.06 -29.20
CA CYS A 57 5.24 21.57 -29.32
C CYS A 57 5.59 20.64 -28.15
N SER A 58 6.74 19.94 -28.25
CA SER A 58 7.14 18.95 -27.24
C SER A 58 7.28 19.54 -25.83
N GLU A 59 7.76 20.78 -25.69
CA GLU A 59 7.94 21.43 -24.37
C GLU A 59 6.59 21.76 -23.72
N GLU A 60 5.59 22.12 -24.52
CA GLU A 60 4.25 22.40 -24.01
C GLU A 60 3.53 21.10 -23.62
N VAL A 61 3.75 20.00 -24.35
CA VAL A 61 3.25 18.67 -23.95
C VAL A 61 3.83 18.23 -22.61
N ASP A 62 5.13 18.43 -22.38
CA ASP A 62 5.76 18.10 -21.10
C ASP A 62 5.23 18.99 -19.95
N THR A 63 4.86 20.24 -20.25
CA THR A 63 4.23 21.15 -19.27
C THR A 63 2.83 20.68 -18.89
N VAL A 64 2.00 20.33 -19.89
CA VAL A 64 0.66 19.78 -19.65
C VAL A 64 0.74 18.45 -18.89
N LEU A 65 1.69 17.58 -19.25
CA LEU A 65 1.90 16.32 -18.56
C LEU A 65 2.24 16.52 -17.08
N LYS A 66 3.12 17.48 -16.76
CA LYS A 66 3.45 17.80 -15.36
C LYS A 66 2.23 18.25 -14.56
N GLU A 67 1.35 19.05 -15.17
CA GLU A 67 0.11 19.49 -14.53
C GLU A 67 -0.85 18.31 -14.30
N LEU A 68 -1.06 17.45 -15.31
CA LEU A 68 -1.87 16.24 -15.18
C LEU A 68 -1.33 15.31 -14.09
N VAL A 69 -0.01 15.11 -14.06
CA VAL A 69 0.67 14.26 -13.06
C VAL A 69 0.46 14.84 -11.66
N GLN A 70 0.56 16.16 -11.49
CA GLN A 70 0.34 16.78 -10.19
C GLN A 70 -1.08 16.55 -9.66
N ILE A 71 -2.09 16.70 -10.51
CA ILE A 71 -3.49 16.44 -10.15
C ILE A 71 -3.69 14.96 -9.83
N ALA A 72 -3.16 14.06 -10.67
CA ALA A 72 -3.32 12.62 -10.51
C ALA A 72 -2.65 12.11 -9.22
N ARG A 73 -1.47 12.62 -8.87
CA ARG A 73 -0.78 12.30 -7.60
C ARG A 73 -1.64 12.59 -6.39
N ILE A 74 -2.29 13.76 -6.35
CA ILE A 74 -3.19 14.16 -5.24
C ILE A 74 -4.41 13.25 -5.17
N ILE A 75 -5.01 12.92 -6.31
CA ILE A 75 -6.15 11.99 -6.37
C ILE A 75 -5.78 10.63 -5.77
N HIS A 76 -4.55 10.17 -6.00
CA HIS A 76 -4.07 8.85 -5.57
C HIS A 76 -3.38 8.81 -4.20
N LEU A 77 -3.31 9.92 -3.47
CA LEU A 77 -2.73 9.94 -2.13
C LEU A 77 -3.45 8.95 -1.20
N ASN A 78 -2.70 8.11 -0.50
CA ASN A 78 -3.23 7.30 0.58
C ASN A 78 -3.25 8.09 1.90
N GLU A 79 -3.75 7.49 2.98
CA GLU A 79 -3.88 8.18 4.28
C GLU A 79 -2.52 8.63 4.87
N PRO A 80 -1.49 7.77 5.01
CA PRO A 80 -0.16 8.22 5.40
C PRO A 80 0.39 9.34 4.49
N GLU A 81 0.33 9.18 3.17
CA GLU A 81 0.84 10.20 2.25
C GLU A 81 0.11 11.54 2.39
N MET A 82 -1.22 11.53 2.61
CA MET A 82 -1.99 12.74 2.93
C MET A 82 -1.52 13.35 4.26
N TYR A 83 -1.43 12.56 5.32
CA TYR A 83 -1.08 13.01 6.67
C TYR A 83 0.29 13.69 6.71
N PHE A 84 1.29 13.12 6.04
CA PHE A 84 2.64 13.66 6.03
C PHE A 84 2.91 14.65 4.87
N GLY A 85 1.98 14.81 3.93
CA GLY A 85 2.14 15.64 2.73
C GLY A 85 1.51 17.04 2.79
N GLU A 86 0.74 17.36 3.83
CA GLU A 86 -0.15 18.55 3.89
C GLU A 86 0.52 19.92 3.79
N ASP A 87 1.81 20.05 4.13
CA ASP A 87 2.46 21.34 4.39
C ASP A 87 3.45 21.82 3.31
N ASP A 88 3.73 20.99 2.31
CA ASP A 88 4.67 21.35 1.24
C ASP A 88 3.92 22.08 0.12
N ALA A 89 3.79 23.41 0.24
CA ALA A 89 3.29 24.31 -0.82
C ALA A 89 4.09 24.20 -2.14
N CYS A 90 5.22 23.51 -2.12
CA CYS A 90 6.02 23.09 -3.27
C CYS A 90 6.53 21.66 -3.03
N THR A 91 5.66 20.66 -2.92
CA THR A 91 6.07 19.26 -2.82
C THR A 91 6.88 18.93 -4.08
N PRO A 92 8.22 18.74 -3.99
CA PRO A 92 9.02 18.43 -5.17
C PRO A 92 8.56 17.07 -5.72
N ALA A 93 8.74 16.84 -7.02
CA ALA A 93 8.32 15.59 -7.68
C ALA A 93 8.79 14.30 -6.98
N ASP A 94 9.84 14.34 -6.15
CA ASP A 94 10.36 13.19 -5.38
C ASP A 94 9.81 13.09 -3.94
N SER A 95 8.56 13.48 -3.70
CA SER A 95 7.89 13.40 -2.39
C SER A 95 6.78 12.34 -2.32
N TYR A 96 6.36 11.79 -3.46
CA TYR A 96 5.33 10.76 -3.55
C TYR A 96 5.93 9.36 -3.54
N SER A 97 5.20 8.37 -3.05
CA SER A 97 5.66 6.99 -3.10
C SER A 97 5.82 6.50 -4.54
N PRO A 98 6.69 5.49 -4.77
CA PRO A 98 6.79 4.84 -6.07
C PRO A 98 5.45 4.37 -6.61
N ARG A 99 4.61 3.85 -5.72
CA ARG A 99 3.28 3.37 -6.08
C ARG A 99 2.39 4.52 -6.52
N ASN A 100 2.34 5.65 -5.79
CA ASN A 100 1.56 6.82 -6.18
C ASN A 100 2.02 7.38 -7.53
N GLU A 101 3.33 7.47 -7.76
CA GLU A 101 3.88 7.95 -9.04
C GLU A 101 3.43 7.06 -10.21
N MET A 102 3.50 5.75 -10.03
CA MET A 102 3.06 4.80 -11.05
C MET A 102 1.54 4.83 -11.26
N GLU A 103 0.74 4.92 -10.20
CA GLU A 103 -0.73 5.07 -10.27
C GLU A 103 -1.13 6.33 -11.06
N ALA A 104 -0.48 7.46 -10.76
CA ALA A 104 -0.72 8.74 -11.43
C ALA A 104 -0.43 8.66 -12.94
N LEU A 105 0.76 8.18 -13.31
CA LEU A 105 1.16 8.06 -14.72
C LEU A 105 0.30 7.04 -15.49
N ASN A 106 -0.03 5.90 -14.89
CA ASN A 106 -0.87 4.89 -15.53
C ASN A 106 -2.33 5.33 -15.68
N THR A 107 -2.85 6.14 -14.74
CA THR A 107 -4.16 6.77 -14.87
C THR A 107 -4.20 7.70 -16.08
N ILE A 108 -3.16 8.53 -16.25
CA ILE A 108 -3.05 9.43 -17.40
C ILE A 108 -2.97 8.64 -18.71
N ILE A 109 -2.12 7.59 -18.77
CA ILE A 109 -2.02 6.73 -19.96
C ILE A 109 -3.39 6.10 -20.28
N SER A 110 -4.09 5.59 -19.28
CA SER A 110 -5.40 4.96 -19.47
C SER A 110 -6.43 5.96 -20.04
N LEU A 111 -6.46 7.18 -19.53
CA LEU A 111 -7.33 8.25 -20.06
C LEU A 111 -6.95 8.63 -21.49
N VAL A 112 -5.65 8.76 -21.77
CA VAL A 112 -5.17 9.05 -23.12
C VAL A 112 -5.52 7.93 -24.09
N ASP A 113 -5.42 6.65 -23.68
CA ASP A 113 -5.77 5.49 -24.51
C ASP A 113 -7.28 5.45 -24.80
N ILE A 114 -8.13 5.80 -23.83
CA ILE A 114 -9.57 5.98 -24.04
C ILE A 114 -9.84 7.09 -25.06
N CYS A 115 -9.19 8.24 -24.93
CA CYS A 115 -9.31 9.35 -25.89
C CYS A 115 -8.82 8.93 -27.29
N LEU A 116 -7.69 8.23 -27.39
CA LEU A 116 -7.13 7.75 -28.65
C LEU A 116 -8.10 6.84 -29.41
N SER A 117 -8.85 5.99 -28.69
CA SER A 117 -9.84 5.08 -29.30
C SER A 117 -11.02 5.78 -29.98
N SER A 118 -11.30 7.04 -29.64
CA SER A 118 -12.46 7.80 -30.09
C SER A 118 -12.14 9.12 -30.80
N CYS A 119 -10.84 9.46 -30.95
CA CYS A 119 -10.40 10.76 -31.46
C CYS A 119 -10.45 10.90 -33.00
N LYS A 120 -10.45 12.16 -33.47
CA LYS A 120 -10.28 12.50 -34.89
C LYS A 120 -8.81 12.43 -35.31
N PRO A 121 -8.47 12.25 -36.61
CA PRO A 121 -7.08 12.18 -37.06
C PRO A 121 -6.18 13.37 -36.67
N VAL A 122 -6.75 14.58 -36.58
CA VAL A 122 -6.02 15.80 -36.20
C VAL A 122 -5.54 15.76 -34.73
N GLN A 123 -6.27 15.05 -33.88
CA GLN A 123 -6.02 14.91 -32.44
C GLN A 123 -5.02 13.79 -32.12
N LEU A 124 -4.82 12.86 -33.05
CA LEU A 124 -4.02 11.66 -32.85
C LEU A 124 -2.57 11.99 -32.47
N ASN A 125 -1.97 12.98 -33.15
CA ASN A 125 -0.56 13.33 -32.94
C ASN A 125 -0.30 13.84 -31.52
N VAL A 126 -1.11 14.77 -31.02
CA VAL A 126 -0.90 15.37 -29.69
C VAL A 126 -1.13 14.35 -28.56
N LEU A 127 -2.16 13.50 -28.69
CA LEU A 127 -2.43 12.43 -27.73
C LEU A 127 -1.32 11.36 -27.73
N GLN A 128 -0.79 11.01 -28.90
CA GLN A 128 0.36 10.09 -29.00
C GLN A 128 1.62 10.68 -28.39
N GLU A 129 1.91 11.96 -28.60
CA GLU A 129 3.06 12.61 -27.97
C GLU A 129 2.90 12.70 -26.45
N LEU A 130 1.71 13.00 -25.95
CA LEU A 130 1.42 12.97 -24.51
C LEU A 130 1.61 11.56 -23.93
N ARG A 131 1.08 10.53 -24.61
CA ARG A 131 1.26 9.13 -24.22
C ARG A 131 2.74 8.75 -24.18
N LYS A 132 3.53 9.12 -25.20
CA LYS A 132 4.98 8.87 -25.24
C LYS A 132 5.69 9.61 -24.11
N ALA A 133 5.32 10.85 -23.82
CA ALA A 133 5.90 11.62 -22.72
C ALA A 133 5.64 10.95 -21.36
N ALA A 134 4.43 10.48 -21.10
CA ALA A 134 4.09 9.72 -19.89
C ALA A 134 4.91 8.43 -19.78
N ILE A 135 5.02 7.66 -20.87
CA ILE A 135 5.85 6.45 -20.93
C ILE A 135 7.33 6.77 -20.67
N ARG A 136 7.87 7.86 -21.25
CA ARG A 136 9.25 8.30 -20.96
C ARG A 136 9.46 8.60 -19.48
N MET A 137 8.48 9.20 -18.79
CA MET A 137 8.55 9.41 -17.34
C MET A 137 8.56 8.09 -16.58
N ILE A 138 7.73 7.12 -16.97
CA ILE A 138 7.72 5.77 -16.38
C ILE A 138 9.07 5.07 -16.57
N HIS A 139 9.65 5.12 -17.78
CA HIS A 139 10.98 4.54 -18.04
C HIS A 139 12.06 5.19 -17.18
N LYS A 140 12.09 6.52 -17.13
CA LYS A 140 13.05 7.26 -16.30
C LYS A 140 12.93 6.85 -14.82
N TYR A 141 11.72 6.61 -14.35
CA TYR A 141 11.48 6.11 -13.00
C TYR A 141 11.96 4.66 -12.83
N GLY A 142 11.54 3.75 -13.72
CA GLY A 142 11.88 2.33 -13.66
C GLY A 142 13.37 2.03 -13.79
N ASP A 143 14.11 2.80 -14.60
CA ASP A 143 15.55 2.61 -14.79
C ASP A 143 16.37 2.85 -13.51
N VAL A 144 15.86 3.64 -12.57
CA VAL A 144 16.52 3.89 -11.27
C VAL A 144 16.45 2.65 -10.36
N TYR A 145 15.39 1.85 -10.50
CA TYR A 145 15.06 0.74 -9.60
C TYR A 145 15.11 -0.63 -10.26
N SER A 146 15.58 -0.71 -11.51
CA SER A 146 15.77 -1.98 -12.21
C SER A 146 16.97 -2.71 -11.61
N MET A 147 16.73 -3.92 -11.13
CA MET A 147 17.76 -4.78 -10.55
C MET A 147 17.62 -6.20 -11.10
N ASP A 148 18.73 -6.78 -11.53
CA ASP A 148 18.75 -8.19 -11.92
C ASP A 148 18.43 -9.06 -10.71
N ALA A 149 17.50 -10.01 -10.86
CA ALA A 149 17.19 -10.94 -9.80
C ALA A 149 18.38 -11.87 -9.57
N LYS A 150 18.85 -11.96 -8.32
CA LYS A 150 19.83 -12.97 -7.93
C LYS A 150 19.15 -14.32 -7.81
N THR A 151 19.05 -15.04 -8.93
CA THR A 151 18.46 -16.38 -8.97
C THR A 151 19.42 -17.40 -8.37
N LEU A 152 18.98 -18.11 -7.32
CA LEU A 152 19.74 -19.18 -6.66
C LEU A 152 19.60 -20.54 -7.37
N GLY A 153 18.71 -20.66 -8.35
CA GLY A 153 18.50 -21.85 -9.16
C GLY A 153 17.20 -21.78 -9.98
N ASP A 154 17.06 -22.73 -10.92
CA ASP A 154 15.82 -22.90 -11.71
C ASP A 154 14.64 -23.39 -10.84
N SER A 155 13.41 -23.21 -11.33
CA SER A 155 12.18 -23.72 -10.71
C SER A 155 12.27 -25.21 -10.37
N CYS A 156 11.64 -25.60 -9.25
CA CYS A 156 11.53 -27.01 -8.92
C CYS A 156 10.53 -27.70 -9.87
N VAL A 157 10.58 -29.03 -9.91
CA VAL A 157 9.71 -29.86 -10.76
C VAL A 157 8.24 -29.51 -10.56
N LYS A 158 7.83 -29.19 -9.32
CA LYS A 158 6.44 -28.87 -8.97
C LYS A 158 5.97 -27.56 -9.60
N GLU A 159 6.75 -26.47 -9.55
CA GLU A 159 6.33 -25.20 -10.15
C GLU A 159 6.27 -25.29 -11.68
N ASN A 160 7.18 -26.06 -12.30
CA ASN A 160 7.10 -26.33 -13.73
C ASN A 160 5.86 -27.13 -14.11
N CYS A 161 5.48 -28.14 -13.31
CA CYS A 161 4.23 -28.86 -13.50
C CYS A 161 3.00 -27.94 -13.36
N LEU A 162 3.04 -26.99 -12.42
CA LEU A 162 1.96 -26.02 -12.25
C LEU A 162 1.84 -25.06 -13.45
N LEU A 163 2.96 -24.57 -13.99
CA LEU A 163 2.95 -23.76 -15.21
C LEU A 163 2.38 -24.54 -16.39
N GLN A 164 2.81 -25.78 -16.60
CA GLN A 164 2.30 -26.65 -17.68
C GLN A 164 0.80 -26.95 -17.51
N TRP A 165 0.36 -27.20 -16.27
CA TRP A 165 -1.06 -27.36 -15.95
C TRP A 165 -1.83 -26.07 -16.27
N GLY A 166 -1.30 -24.91 -15.92
CA GLY A 166 -1.90 -23.61 -16.25
C GLY A 166 -2.02 -23.41 -17.75
N GLU A 167 -0.94 -23.62 -18.51
CA GLU A 167 -0.91 -23.50 -19.97
C GLU A 167 -1.94 -24.44 -20.63
N SER A 168 -2.06 -25.67 -20.13
CA SER A 168 -3.07 -26.63 -20.60
C SER A 168 -4.51 -26.19 -20.29
N ASN A 169 -4.70 -25.30 -19.32
CA ASN A 169 -5.99 -24.68 -18.98
C ASN A 169 -6.14 -23.26 -19.55
N GLY A 170 -5.26 -22.83 -20.47
CA GLY A 170 -5.37 -21.56 -21.18
C GLY A 170 -4.65 -20.38 -20.54
N VAL A 171 -3.82 -20.59 -19.51
CA VAL A 171 -2.93 -19.55 -18.98
C VAL A 171 -1.91 -19.16 -20.03
N ARG A 172 -1.66 -17.86 -20.17
CA ARG A 172 -0.56 -17.33 -20.99
C ARG A 172 0.38 -16.54 -20.10
N THR A 173 1.69 -16.78 -20.21
CA THR A 173 2.66 -16.06 -19.39
C THR A 173 4.03 -15.88 -20.04
N SER A 174 4.55 -14.65 -19.94
CA SER A 174 5.95 -14.29 -20.27
C SER A 174 6.88 -14.44 -19.05
N LEU A 175 6.42 -15.08 -17.98
CA LEU A 175 7.17 -15.27 -16.74
C LEU A 175 7.57 -16.73 -16.55
N LYS A 176 8.73 -16.97 -15.93
CA LYS A 176 9.16 -18.28 -15.41
C LYS A 176 9.25 -18.21 -13.89
N ILE A 177 9.06 -19.33 -13.21
CA ILE A 177 9.27 -19.37 -11.75
C ILE A 177 10.73 -19.71 -11.47
N ALA A 178 11.32 -19.09 -10.45
CA ALA A 178 12.68 -19.39 -10.00
C ALA A 178 12.82 -19.18 -8.49
N TYR A 179 13.92 -19.65 -7.91
CA TYR A 179 14.28 -19.28 -6.55
C TYR A 179 15.11 -18.00 -6.55
N VAL A 180 14.65 -16.98 -5.83
CA VAL A 180 15.28 -15.68 -5.68
C VAL A 180 15.87 -15.56 -4.28
N GLU A 181 17.11 -15.09 -4.21
CA GLU A 181 17.79 -14.83 -2.94
C GLU A 181 16.97 -13.85 -2.08
N GLY A 182 16.72 -14.22 -0.82
CA GLY A 182 15.96 -13.40 0.14
C GLY A 182 14.44 -13.45 -0.01
N ALA A 183 13.89 -13.68 -1.21
CA ALA A 183 12.45 -13.70 -1.46
C ALA A 183 11.83 -15.11 -1.58
N GLY A 184 12.67 -16.15 -1.67
CA GLY A 184 12.18 -17.52 -1.81
C GLY A 184 11.82 -17.82 -3.27
N ARG A 185 10.54 -18.05 -3.60
CA ARG A 185 10.12 -18.31 -4.98
C ARG A 185 9.59 -17.02 -5.59
N GLY A 186 9.97 -16.73 -6.82
CA GLY A 186 9.59 -15.52 -7.53
C GLY A 186 9.31 -15.76 -9.01
N ALA A 187 8.64 -14.81 -9.64
CA ALA A 187 8.33 -14.83 -11.07
C ALA A 187 9.31 -13.92 -11.84
N ILE A 188 10.07 -14.51 -12.75
CA ILE A 188 11.13 -13.84 -13.52
C ILE A 188 10.69 -13.63 -14.96
N ALA A 189 10.93 -12.44 -15.50
CA ALA A 189 10.65 -12.13 -16.90
C ALA A 189 11.54 -12.95 -17.85
N LYS A 190 10.92 -13.57 -18.87
CA LYS A 190 11.63 -14.36 -19.91
C LYS A 190 12.26 -13.48 -20.99
N GLU A 191 11.75 -12.28 -21.16
CA GLU A 191 12.06 -11.33 -22.23
C GLU A 191 11.89 -9.89 -21.71
N ASP A 192 12.31 -8.91 -22.49
CA ASP A 192 12.07 -7.50 -22.16
C ASP A 192 10.60 -7.16 -22.40
N LEU A 193 9.94 -6.68 -21.36
CA LEU A 193 8.50 -6.40 -21.33
C LEU A 193 8.27 -4.91 -21.06
N ASN A 194 7.30 -4.32 -21.76
CA ASN A 194 7.02 -2.89 -21.77
C ASN A 194 5.73 -2.54 -21.00
N VAL A 195 5.55 -1.23 -20.76
CA VAL A 195 4.33 -0.69 -20.15
C VAL A 195 3.09 -1.10 -20.97
N GLY A 196 2.11 -1.69 -20.29
CA GLY A 196 0.86 -2.18 -20.87
C GLY A 196 0.88 -3.65 -21.31
N ASP A 197 2.06 -4.28 -21.41
CA ASP A 197 2.16 -5.69 -21.77
C ASP A 197 1.48 -6.58 -20.72
N THR A 198 0.74 -7.60 -21.17
CA THR A 198 0.09 -8.58 -20.29
C THR A 198 1.06 -9.73 -20.06
N VAL A 199 1.64 -9.80 -18.88
CA VAL A 199 2.70 -10.76 -18.53
C VAL A 199 2.17 -12.08 -17.99
N LEU A 200 0.93 -12.05 -17.50
CA LEU A 200 0.19 -13.19 -17.01
C LEU A 200 -1.30 -12.98 -17.31
N GLU A 201 -1.91 -13.93 -18.00
CA GLU A 201 -3.34 -13.98 -18.28
C GLU A 201 -3.89 -15.32 -17.77
N ILE A 202 -4.85 -15.26 -16.85
CA ILE A 202 -5.40 -16.43 -16.14
C ILE A 202 -6.91 -16.53 -16.41
N PRO A 203 -7.39 -17.59 -17.09
CA PRO A 203 -8.83 -17.82 -17.25
C PRO A 203 -9.54 -17.95 -15.90
N LEU A 204 -10.74 -17.38 -15.77
CA LEU A 204 -11.50 -17.44 -14.50
C LEU A 204 -11.85 -18.87 -14.08
N ASP A 205 -11.95 -19.81 -15.02
CA ASP A 205 -12.25 -21.22 -14.77
C ASP A 205 -11.24 -21.94 -13.85
N ILE A 206 -10.02 -21.39 -13.71
CA ILE A 206 -8.99 -21.93 -12.81
C ILE A 206 -8.71 -21.04 -11.60
N VAL A 207 -9.46 -19.95 -11.43
CA VAL A 207 -9.45 -19.16 -10.20
C VAL A 207 -10.26 -19.90 -9.14
N ILE A 208 -9.71 -20.01 -7.94
CA ILE A 208 -10.39 -20.64 -6.81
C ILE A 208 -11.24 -19.57 -6.11
N SER A 209 -12.55 -19.66 -6.31
CA SER A 209 -13.57 -18.73 -5.81
C SER A 209 -14.74 -19.47 -5.15
N GLU A 210 -15.65 -18.72 -4.53
CA GLU A 210 -16.74 -19.25 -3.70
C GLU A 210 -17.65 -20.25 -4.42
N GLU A 211 -17.75 -20.14 -5.74
CA GLU A 211 -18.53 -21.07 -6.57
C GLU A 211 -18.11 -22.52 -6.41
N LEU A 212 -16.84 -22.78 -6.09
CA LEU A 212 -16.34 -24.14 -5.86
C LEU A 212 -17.03 -24.76 -4.64
N VAL A 213 -17.15 -24.00 -3.55
CA VAL A 213 -17.77 -24.50 -2.32
C VAL A 213 -19.25 -24.73 -2.52
N GLN A 214 -19.94 -23.83 -3.24
CA GLN A 214 -21.37 -23.93 -3.57
C GLN A 214 -21.75 -25.24 -4.28
N LYS A 215 -20.80 -25.84 -5.01
CA LYS A 215 -20.97 -27.10 -5.74
C LYS A 215 -20.71 -28.35 -4.87
N THR A 216 -20.32 -28.18 -3.61
CA THR A 216 -20.00 -29.29 -2.69
C THR A 216 -21.10 -29.55 -1.67
N THR A 217 -21.01 -30.70 -0.98
CA THR A 217 -21.88 -31.04 0.15
C THR A 217 -21.62 -30.19 1.40
N MET A 218 -20.55 -29.39 1.44
CA MET A 218 -20.26 -28.48 2.56
C MET A 218 -21.20 -27.29 2.60
N TYR A 219 -21.56 -26.74 1.43
CA TYR A 219 -22.27 -25.47 1.33
C TYR A 219 -23.60 -25.45 2.09
N PRO A 220 -24.51 -26.45 1.96
CA PRO A 220 -25.78 -26.45 2.68
C PRO A 220 -25.66 -26.51 4.21
N ILE A 221 -24.48 -26.89 4.73
CA ILE A 221 -24.16 -26.93 6.16
C ILE A 221 -23.60 -25.58 6.58
N LEU A 222 -22.53 -25.13 5.91
CA LEU A 222 -21.84 -23.88 6.24
C LEU A 222 -22.74 -22.65 6.04
N SER A 223 -23.59 -22.63 5.01
CA SER A 223 -24.49 -21.51 4.71
C SER A 223 -25.58 -21.29 5.77
N LYS A 224 -25.77 -22.23 6.71
CA LYS A 224 -26.73 -22.12 7.81
C LYS A 224 -26.10 -21.59 9.10
N ILE A 225 -24.77 -21.47 9.13
CA ILE A 225 -24.05 -20.95 10.29
C ILE A 225 -24.09 -19.43 10.22
N GLU A 226 -24.60 -18.80 11.28
CA GLU A 226 -24.65 -17.34 11.39
C GLU A 226 -23.23 -16.76 11.39
N GLY A 227 -23.01 -15.67 10.65
CA GLY A 227 -21.70 -15.03 10.52
C GLY A 227 -20.71 -15.73 9.58
N MET A 228 -21.08 -16.84 8.94
CA MET A 228 -20.20 -17.55 8.01
C MET A 228 -19.99 -16.74 6.71
N SER A 229 -18.75 -16.29 6.48
CA SER A 229 -18.38 -15.61 5.24
C SER A 229 -18.00 -16.60 4.13
N SER A 230 -18.16 -16.19 2.87
CA SER A 230 -17.69 -16.98 1.72
C SER A 230 -16.18 -17.28 1.79
N GLU A 231 -15.40 -16.37 2.34
CA GLU A 231 -13.94 -16.52 2.53
C GLU A 231 -13.65 -17.64 3.54
N THR A 232 -14.34 -17.68 4.67
CA THR A 232 -14.21 -18.76 5.66
C THR A 232 -14.65 -20.10 5.08
N MET A 233 -15.72 -20.14 4.27
CA MET A 233 -16.15 -21.37 3.59
C MET A 233 -15.08 -21.90 2.62
N LEU A 234 -14.42 -21.02 1.87
CA LEU A 234 -13.34 -21.37 0.95
C LEU A 234 -12.08 -21.86 1.66
N LEU A 235 -11.77 -21.26 2.81
CA LEU A 235 -10.70 -21.72 3.69
C LEU A 235 -10.98 -23.15 4.16
N ILE A 236 -12.18 -23.42 4.70
CA ILE A 236 -12.61 -24.76 5.16
C ILE A 236 -12.59 -25.77 4.00
N TRP A 237 -13.00 -25.37 2.81
CA TRP A 237 -12.91 -26.21 1.62
C TRP A 237 -11.46 -26.54 1.27
N SER A 238 -10.55 -25.55 1.31
CA SER A 238 -9.14 -25.72 0.98
C SER A 238 -8.43 -26.72 1.90
N MET A 239 -8.81 -26.76 3.19
CA MET A 239 -8.29 -27.72 4.16
C MET A 239 -8.49 -29.18 3.72
N LYS A 240 -9.67 -29.50 3.18
CA LYS A 240 -9.97 -30.84 2.66
C LYS A 240 -9.41 -31.03 1.26
N GLU A 241 -9.61 -30.06 0.37
CA GLU A 241 -9.29 -30.18 -1.05
C GLU A 241 -7.80 -30.49 -1.29
N LYS A 242 -6.89 -29.91 -0.48
CA LYS A 242 -5.45 -30.21 -0.53
C LYS A 242 -5.14 -31.72 -0.45
N HIS A 243 -5.99 -32.50 0.21
CA HIS A 243 -5.80 -33.94 0.40
C HIS A 243 -6.51 -34.81 -0.64
N ILE A 244 -7.32 -34.23 -1.53
CA ILE A 244 -8.07 -34.98 -2.55
C ILE A 244 -7.17 -35.25 -3.76
N ALA A 245 -6.82 -36.52 -3.98
CA ALA A 245 -5.88 -36.93 -5.03
C ALA A 245 -6.34 -36.55 -6.45
N ASP A 246 -7.64 -36.66 -6.74
CA ASP A 246 -8.23 -36.36 -8.04
C ASP A 246 -8.71 -34.90 -8.16
N SER A 247 -8.30 -34.01 -7.25
CA SER A 247 -8.67 -32.58 -7.32
C SER A 247 -8.12 -31.94 -8.59
N LYS A 248 -8.95 -31.10 -9.24
CA LYS A 248 -8.51 -30.21 -10.33
C LYS A 248 -7.31 -29.36 -9.93
N PHE A 249 -7.25 -28.97 -8.66
CA PHE A 249 -6.24 -28.05 -8.11
C PHE A 249 -5.11 -28.77 -7.37
N LYS A 250 -5.03 -30.11 -7.48
CA LYS A 250 -3.99 -30.90 -6.79
C LYS A 250 -2.58 -30.40 -7.08
N VAL A 251 -2.29 -30.07 -8.33
CA VAL A 251 -0.98 -29.55 -8.76
C VAL A 251 -0.66 -28.21 -8.08
N TYR A 252 -1.65 -27.33 -7.93
CA TYR A 252 -1.49 -26.07 -7.20
C TYR A 252 -1.19 -26.31 -5.72
N PHE A 253 -2.02 -27.12 -5.05
CA PHE A 253 -1.81 -27.44 -3.63
C PHE A 253 -0.46 -28.12 -3.35
N ASP A 254 0.02 -28.96 -4.26
CA ASP A 254 1.34 -29.61 -4.14
C ASP A 254 2.52 -28.65 -4.24
N THR A 255 2.31 -27.48 -4.86
CA THR A 255 3.33 -26.42 -4.92
C THR A 255 3.34 -25.54 -3.67
N LEU A 256 2.26 -25.49 -2.89
CA LEU A 256 2.23 -24.64 -1.69
C LEU A 256 3.20 -25.15 -0.61
N PRO A 257 3.72 -24.26 0.25
CA PRO A 257 4.63 -24.68 1.31
C PRO A 257 3.86 -25.51 2.36
N GLU A 258 4.56 -26.42 3.04
CA GLU A 258 3.94 -27.20 4.12
C GLU A 258 3.70 -26.38 5.39
N ALA A 259 4.47 -25.30 5.57
CA ALA A 259 4.28 -24.31 6.63
C ALA A 259 4.54 -22.92 6.04
N PHE A 260 3.77 -21.92 6.49
CA PHE A 260 4.02 -20.53 6.15
C PHE A 260 4.88 -19.88 7.23
N ASN A 261 5.64 -18.88 6.81
CA ASN A 261 6.55 -18.15 7.68
C ASN A 261 5.94 -16.79 8.06
N THR A 262 4.70 -16.76 8.54
CA THR A 262 4.03 -15.50 8.92
C THR A 262 4.14 -15.21 10.43
N GLY A 263 3.81 -13.99 10.84
CA GLY A 263 3.68 -13.62 12.26
C GLY A 263 2.74 -14.53 13.06
N LEU A 264 1.72 -15.11 12.41
CA LEU A 264 0.81 -16.07 13.03
C LEU A 264 1.48 -17.38 13.43
N SER A 265 2.64 -17.70 12.83
CA SER A 265 3.46 -18.87 13.15
C SER A 265 4.67 -18.56 14.02
N PHE A 266 4.83 -17.32 14.51
CA PHE A 266 5.95 -16.94 15.38
C PHE A 266 6.00 -17.79 16.65
N GLY A 267 7.17 -18.33 16.96
CA GLY A 267 7.45 -19.04 18.20
C GLY A 267 7.61 -18.10 19.39
N VAL A 268 7.81 -18.68 20.58
CA VAL A 268 7.97 -17.92 21.83
C VAL A 268 9.15 -16.95 21.77
N GLY A 269 10.27 -17.34 21.17
CA GLY A 269 11.45 -16.47 21.04
C GLY A 269 11.19 -15.23 20.18
N ALA A 270 10.49 -15.39 19.05
CA ALA A 270 10.09 -14.26 18.20
C ALA A 270 9.07 -13.35 18.90
N MET A 271 8.11 -13.92 19.63
CA MET A 271 7.15 -13.14 20.43
C MET A 271 7.85 -12.35 21.55
N MET A 272 8.79 -12.96 22.27
CA MET A 272 9.59 -12.25 23.28
C MET A 272 10.41 -11.12 22.65
N THR A 273 10.96 -11.36 21.46
CA THR A 273 11.68 -10.32 20.72
C THR A 273 10.78 -9.12 20.41
N LEU A 274 9.54 -9.37 19.97
CA LEU A 274 8.57 -8.31 19.67
C LEU A 274 8.06 -7.53 20.90
N ASP A 275 8.39 -7.94 22.12
CA ASP A 275 7.95 -7.26 23.33
C ASP A 275 8.29 -5.76 23.29
N GLY A 276 7.35 -4.94 23.79
CA GLY A 276 7.40 -3.48 23.68
C GLY A 276 6.98 -2.88 22.33
N THR A 277 6.70 -3.71 21.30
CA THR A 277 6.13 -3.24 20.03
C THR A 277 4.61 -3.44 19.97
N LEU A 278 3.89 -2.62 19.20
CA LEU A 278 2.45 -2.80 18.96
C LEU A 278 2.14 -4.13 18.25
N LEU A 279 3.04 -4.58 17.37
CA LEU A 279 2.89 -5.82 16.60
C LEU A 279 2.81 -7.06 17.51
N PHE A 280 3.44 -7.04 18.68
CA PHE A 280 3.29 -8.11 19.68
C PHE A 280 1.82 -8.32 20.04
N GLY A 281 1.12 -7.24 20.39
CA GLY A 281 -0.30 -7.26 20.76
C GLY A 281 -1.18 -7.68 19.58
N GLU A 282 -0.91 -7.15 18.38
CA GLU A 282 -1.64 -7.47 17.15
C GLU A 282 -1.55 -8.98 16.82
N ILE A 283 -0.36 -9.57 16.86
CA ILE A 283 -0.16 -11.01 16.58
C ILE A 283 -0.82 -11.86 17.67
N MET A 284 -0.69 -11.47 18.94
CA MET A 284 -1.33 -12.19 20.05
C MET A 284 -2.85 -12.23 19.89
N GLN A 285 -3.46 -11.07 19.63
CA GLN A 285 -4.91 -10.97 19.41
C GLN A 285 -5.35 -11.78 18.18
N ALA A 286 -4.60 -11.72 17.08
CA ALA A 286 -4.91 -12.49 15.89
C ALA A 286 -4.85 -14.00 16.15
N LYS A 287 -3.83 -14.49 16.88
CA LYS A 287 -3.69 -15.89 17.26
C LYS A 287 -4.83 -16.36 18.17
N GLU A 288 -5.21 -15.55 19.16
CA GLU A 288 -6.33 -15.85 20.06
C GLU A 288 -7.64 -15.92 19.30
N HIS A 289 -7.91 -14.93 18.44
CA HIS A 289 -9.11 -14.89 17.60
C HIS A 289 -9.23 -16.13 16.69
N LEU A 290 -8.13 -16.55 16.04
CA LEU A 290 -8.12 -17.77 15.24
C LEU A 290 -8.39 -19.01 16.09
N ARG A 291 -7.83 -19.07 17.31
CA ARG A 291 -8.06 -20.19 18.23
C ARG A 291 -9.52 -20.29 18.66
N GLU A 292 -10.15 -19.16 18.97
CA GLU A 292 -11.57 -19.08 19.30
C GLU A 292 -12.43 -19.56 18.12
N GLN A 293 -12.21 -19.02 16.92
CA GLN A 293 -12.91 -19.46 15.71
C GLN A 293 -12.79 -20.97 15.48
N TYR A 294 -11.59 -21.54 15.64
CA TYR A 294 -11.38 -22.98 15.49
C TYR A 294 -12.21 -23.78 16.49
N ASN A 295 -12.16 -23.39 17.77
CA ASN A 295 -12.85 -24.08 18.86
C ASN A 295 -14.38 -24.01 18.73
N GLU A 296 -14.90 -22.92 18.18
CA GLU A 296 -16.34 -22.75 17.93
C GLU A 296 -16.83 -23.62 16.76
N LEU A 297 -16.03 -23.72 15.68
CA LEU A 297 -16.47 -24.35 14.43
C LEU A 297 -16.19 -25.85 14.39
N PHE A 298 -14.94 -26.27 14.49
CA PHE A 298 -14.54 -27.61 14.05
C PHE A 298 -14.99 -28.75 14.95
N PRO A 299 -14.96 -28.65 16.29
CA PRO A 299 -15.51 -29.70 17.14
C PRO A 299 -16.98 -30.01 16.82
N THR A 300 -17.79 -28.99 16.57
CA THR A 300 -19.21 -29.15 16.23
C THR A 300 -19.40 -29.72 14.83
N LEU A 301 -18.68 -29.18 13.83
CA LEU A 301 -18.76 -29.63 12.45
C LEU A 301 -18.34 -31.09 12.29
N CYS A 302 -17.21 -31.49 12.89
CA CYS A 302 -16.69 -32.85 12.79
C CYS A 302 -17.60 -33.87 13.49
N ASN A 303 -18.19 -33.51 14.63
CA ASN A 303 -19.08 -34.40 15.37
C ASN A 303 -20.45 -34.57 14.68
N ASN A 304 -21.05 -33.49 14.17
CA ASN A 304 -22.40 -33.52 13.60
C ASN A 304 -22.41 -33.99 12.14
N HIS A 305 -21.31 -33.81 11.41
CA HIS A 305 -21.21 -34.07 9.97
C HIS A 305 -19.88 -34.74 9.59
N PRO A 306 -19.53 -35.90 10.19
CA PRO A 306 -18.22 -36.55 10.01
C PRO A 306 -17.95 -37.03 8.57
N ASP A 307 -19.01 -37.25 7.78
CA ASP A 307 -18.92 -37.61 6.35
C ASP A 307 -18.47 -36.43 5.48
N VAL A 308 -18.85 -35.21 5.86
CA VAL A 308 -18.47 -33.99 5.15
C VAL A 308 -17.17 -33.42 5.71
N PHE A 309 -17.04 -33.38 7.04
CA PHE A 309 -15.92 -32.81 7.79
C PHE A 309 -15.19 -33.87 8.63
N PRO A 310 -14.43 -34.79 8.01
CA PRO A 310 -13.69 -35.80 8.75
C PRO A 310 -12.54 -35.16 9.55
N GLU A 311 -12.46 -35.46 10.85
CA GLU A 311 -11.53 -34.84 11.81
C GLU A 311 -10.07 -34.82 11.34
N GLU A 312 -9.65 -35.82 10.56
CA GLU A 312 -8.30 -35.90 10.00
C GLU A 312 -7.89 -34.71 9.14
N TYR A 313 -8.83 -33.98 8.52
CA TYR A 313 -8.53 -32.78 7.70
C TYR A 313 -8.72 -31.47 8.45
N TYR A 314 -9.26 -31.51 9.67
CA TYR A 314 -9.73 -30.32 10.38
C TYR A 314 -9.07 -30.16 11.74
N SER A 315 -7.77 -30.45 11.84
CA SER A 315 -6.96 -30.14 13.02
C SER A 315 -6.61 -28.66 13.10
N TRP A 316 -6.15 -28.21 14.27
CA TRP A 316 -5.71 -26.83 14.48
C TRP A 316 -4.61 -26.42 13.51
N GLU A 317 -3.62 -27.28 13.31
CA GLU A 317 -2.46 -27.00 12.45
C GLU A 317 -2.90 -26.82 10.99
N LYS A 318 -3.87 -27.61 10.53
CA LYS A 318 -4.42 -27.50 9.18
C LYS A 318 -5.28 -26.25 9.02
N PHE A 319 -6.00 -25.86 10.06
CA PHE A 319 -6.78 -24.63 10.07
C PHE A 319 -5.85 -23.41 9.98
N LEU A 320 -4.83 -23.34 10.85
CA LEU A 320 -3.85 -22.27 10.84
C LEU A 320 -3.13 -22.19 9.48
N TRP A 321 -2.71 -23.33 8.92
CA TRP A 321 -2.11 -23.38 7.58
C TRP A 321 -3.05 -22.82 6.51
N ALA A 322 -4.35 -23.13 6.57
CA ALA A 322 -5.32 -22.60 5.62
C ALA A 322 -5.56 -21.10 5.83
N CYS A 323 -5.61 -20.60 7.06
CA CYS A 323 -5.65 -19.16 7.35
C CYS A 323 -4.45 -18.44 6.71
N GLU A 324 -3.24 -18.93 6.96
CA GLU A 324 -2.01 -18.32 6.42
C GLU A 324 -1.96 -18.37 4.89
N LEU A 325 -2.42 -19.46 4.26
CA LEU A 325 -2.58 -19.53 2.80
C LEU A 325 -3.49 -18.41 2.29
N TRP A 326 -4.67 -18.26 2.87
CA TRP A 326 -5.64 -17.28 2.38
C TRP A 326 -5.20 -15.84 2.68
N TYR A 327 -4.57 -15.58 3.82
CA TYR A 327 -4.06 -14.24 4.15
C TYR A 327 -2.87 -13.82 3.29
N SER A 328 -1.99 -14.75 2.92
CA SER A 328 -0.77 -14.43 2.17
C SER A 328 -0.89 -14.57 0.63
N ASN A 329 -1.85 -15.35 0.12
CA ASN A 329 -1.96 -15.65 -1.31
C ASN A 329 -3.31 -15.29 -1.95
N SER A 330 -4.32 -14.87 -1.20
CA SER A 330 -5.59 -14.47 -1.81
C SER A 330 -5.51 -13.09 -2.46
N MET A 331 -6.32 -12.90 -3.50
CA MET A 331 -6.45 -11.64 -4.23
C MET A 331 -7.93 -11.27 -4.28
N LYS A 332 -8.26 -10.00 -3.98
CA LYS A 332 -9.62 -9.49 -4.15
C LYS A 332 -9.90 -9.22 -5.62
N ILE A 333 -10.85 -9.96 -6.19
CA ILE A 333 -11.23 -9.92 -7.59
C ILE A 333 -12.65 -9.36 -7.73
N MET A 334 -12.77 -8.30 -8.53
CA MET A 334 -14.03 -7.74 -8.99
C MET A 334 -14.46 -8.47 -10.26
N PHE A 335 -15.54 -9.22 -10.17
CA PHE A 335 -16.14 -9.94 -11.29
C PHE A 335 -17.05 -9.03 -12.13
N SER A 336 -17.44 -9.49 -13.32
CA SER A 336 -18.25 -8.70 -14.26
C SER A 336 -19.66 -8.39 -13.76
N ASP A 337 -20.16 -9.15 -12.78
CA ASP A 337 -21.43 -8.89 -12.10
C ASP A 337 -21.33 -7.82 -11.00
N GLY A 338 -20.11 -7.30 -10.74
CA GLY A 338 -19.83 -6.30 -9.72
C GLY A 338 -19.52 -6.89 -8.34
N SER A 339 -19.55 -8.20 -8.16
CA SER A 339 -19.14 -8.85 -6.92
C SER A 339 -17.64 -8.69 -6.69
N LEU A 340 -17.24 -8.45 -5.43
CA LEU A 340 -15.86 -8.36 -5.00
C LEU A 340 -15.58 -9.52 -4.05
N THR A 341 -14.77 -10.48 -4.49
CA THR A 341 -14.53 -11.73 -3.76
C THR A 341 -13.05 -11.99 -3.61
N SER A 342 -12.62 -12.46 -2.44
CA SER A 342 -11.26 -12.94 -2.23
C SER A 342 -11.10 -14.34 -2.85
N CYS A 343 -10.10 -14.50 -3.71
CA CYS A 343 -9.87 -15.70 -4.50
C CYS A 343 -8.41 -16.15 -4.38
N LEU A 344 -8.13 -17.45 -4.45
CA LEU A 344 -6.77 -17.92 -4.76
C LEU A 344 -6.62 -17.96 -6.27
N VAL A 345 -5.52 -17.37 -6.76
CA VAL A 345 -5.23 -17.27 -8.19
C VAL A 345 -3.96 -18.08 -8.46
N PRO A 346 -4.08 -19.36 -8.89
CA PRO A 346 -2.91 -20.20 -9.14
C PRO A 346 -1.92 -19.51 -10.07
N ILE A 347 -0.62 -19.76 -9.88
CA ILE A 347 0.51 -19.11 -10.59
C ILE A 347 0.75 -17.65 -10.19
N ALA A 348 -0.30 -16.83 -10.04
CA ALA A 348 -0.13 -15.43 -9.64
C ALA A 348 0.46 -15.27 -8.23
N GLY A 349 0.27 -16.27 -7.36
CA GLY A 349 0.89 -16.31 -6.02
C GLY A 349 2.42 -16.37 -6.00
N PHE A 350 3.12 -16.49 -7.14
CA PHE A 350 4.58 -16.37 -7.23
C PHE A 350 5.08 -14.94 -7.53
N LEU A 351 4.17 -14.00 -7.81
CA LEU A 351 4.55 -12.61 -8.00
C LEU A 351 4.77 -11.97 -6.62
N ASN A 352 6.04 -11.76 -6.24
CA ASN A 352 6.38 -11.16 -4.95
C ASN A 352 6.05 -9.66 -4.89
N HIS A 353 6.06 -9.12 -3.68
CA HIS A 353 5.91 -7.69 -3.45
C HIS A 353 7.23 -6.91 -3.57
N SER A 354 7.12 -5.65 -3.98
CA SER A 354 8.18 -4.66 -3.90
C SER A 354 7.58 -3.28 -3.67
N LEU A 355 8.36 -2.40 -3.02
CA LEU A 355 8.03 -0.96 -2.95
C LEU A 355 8.01 -0.30 -4.33
N HIS A 356 8.63 -0.93 -5.34
CA HIS A 356 8.67 -0.50 -6.74
C HIS A 356 8.01 -1.56 -7.63
N PRO A 357 6.69 -1.79 -7.50
CA PRO A 357 6.01 -2.89 -8.19
C PRO A 357 5.99 -2.69 -9.71
N HIS A 358 5.91 -3.80 -10.44
CA HIS A 358 5.72 -3.82 -11.88
C HIS A 358 4.24 -3.84 -12.26
N ILE A 359 3.41 -4.48 -11.44
CA ILE A 359 1.97 -4.64 -11.66
C ILE A 359 1.21 -3.99 -10.49
N LEU A 360 0.37 -3.01 -10.80
CA LEU A 360 -0.52 -2.35 -9.83
C LEU A 360 -1.97 -2.85 -9.90
N HIS A 361 -2.43 -3.14 -11.11
CA HIS A 361 -3.83 -3.46 -11.39
C HIS A 361 -3.98 -4.91 -11.87
N TYR A 362 -4.65 -5.71 -11.04
CA TYR A 362 -4.89 -7.14 -11.29
C TYR A 362 -6.21 -7.62 -10.67
N SER A 363 -6.95 -6.71 -10.02
CA SER A 363 -8.14 -7.01 -9.22
C SER A 363 -9.45 -7.01 -10.01
N LYS A 364 -9.42 -6.89 -11.34
CA LYS A 364 -10.63 -6.82 -12.17
C LYS A 364 -10.62 -7.88 -13.26
N ALA A 365 -11.69 -8.67 -13.31
CA ALA A 365 -11.93 -9.62 -14.39
C ALA A 365 -12.26 -8.90 -15.70
N ASP A 366 -11.61 -9.36 -16.78
CA ASP A 366 -11.89 -8.92 -18.13
C ASP A 366 -13.07 -9.72 -18.69
N SER A 367 -14.18 -9.02 -18.99
CA SER A 367 -15.42 -9.65 -19.47
C SER A 367 -15.29 -10.21 -20.88
N ASP A 368 -14.42 -9.64 -21.71
CA ASP A 368 -14.31 -9.99 -23.12
C ASP A 368 -13.52 -11.29 -23.28
N THR A 369 -12.50 -11.49 -22.45
CA THR A 369 -11.67 -12.71 -22.45
C THR A 369 -11.99 -13.69 -21.33
N ASN A 370 -12.92 -13.35 -20.42
CA ASN A 370 -13.26 -14.14 -19.23
C ASN A 370 -12.01 -14.56 -18.42
N SER A 371 -11.13 -13.59 -18.17
CA SER A 371 -9.81 -13.83 -17.57
C SER A 371 -9.33 -12.69 -16.68
N LEU A 372 -8.38 -12.97 -15.80
CA LEU A 372 -7.57 -11.98 -15.12
C LEU A 372 -6.35 -11.63 -15.98
N LYS A 373 -6.03 -10.33 -16.08
CA LYS A 373 -4.87 -9.83 -16.82
C LYS A 373 -3.97 -9.03 -15.90
N PHE A 374 -2.73 -9.46 -15.79
CA PHE A 374 -1.68 -8.78 -15.04
C PHE A 374 -0.87 -7.96 -16.03
N ARG A 375 -1.12 -6.64 -16.06
CA ARG A 375 -0.47 -5.72 -17.00
C ARG A 375 0.61 -4.91 -16.31
N LEU A 376 1.70 -4.68 -17.03
CA LEU A 376 2.82 -3.89 -16.53
C LEU A 376 2.48 -2.39 -16.46
N SER A 377 2.64 -1.84 -15.28
CA SER A 377 2.61 -0.40 -14.98
C SER A 377 3.97 0.27 -15.19
N ARG A 378 5.06 -0.52 -15.19
CA ARG A 378 6.42 -0.14 -15.59
C ARG A 378 7.13 -1.30 -16.31
N PRO A 379 8.15 -1.03 -17.15
CA PRO A 379 8.89 -2.08 -17.85
C PRO A 379 9.54 -3.08 -16.89
N CYS A 380 9.71 -4.33 -17.36
CA CYS A 380 10.39 -5.40 -16.65
C CYS A 380 11.38 -6.07 -17.62
N ARG A 381 12.67 -6.07 -17.29
CA ARG A 381 13.72 -6.57 -18.22
C ARG A 381 13.85 -8.09 -18.16
N ALA A 382 14.35 -8.71 -19.22
CA ALA A 382 14.64 -10.13 -19.23
C ALA A 382 15.58 -10.50 -18.06
N GLY A 383 15.18 -11.46 -17.22
CA GLY A 383 15.94 -11.85 -16.02
C GLY A 383 15.64 -11.06 -14.75
N GLU A 384 14.87 -9.97 -14.83
CA GLU A 384 14.37 -9.24 -13.66
C GLU A 384 13.18 -9.97 -13.02
N GLU A 385 13.04 -9.84 -11.69
CA GLU A 385 11.87 -10.33 -10.99
C GLU A 385 10.67 -9.38 -11.20
N CYS A 386 9.56 -9.93 -11.67
CA CYS A 386 8.33 -9.21 -11.92
C CYS A 386 7.50 -9.11 -10.63
N TYR A 387 7.56 -7.95 -9.97
CA TYR A 387 6.84 -7.69 -8.72
C TYR A 387 5.39 -7.23 -8.90
N LEU A 388 4.52 -7.67 -7.99
CA LEU A 388 3.13 -7.24 -7.81
C LEU A 388 3.00 -6.31 -6.60
N SER A 389 2.16 -5.28 -6.69
CA SER A 389 1.79 -4.50 -5.49
C SER A 389 0.79 -5.29 -4.65
N TYR A 390 1.15 -5.74 -3.45
CA TYR A 390 0.18 -6.35 -2.53
C TYR A 390 -0.79 -5.30 -1.96
N GLY A 391 -0.35 -4.04 -1.86
CA GLY A 391 -1.15 -2.93 -1.36
C GLY A 391 -0.26 -1.88 -0.67
N ASN A 392 -0.90 -0.89 -0.06
CA ASN A 392 -0.23 0.11 0.79
C ASN A 392 -0.07 -0.43 2.22
N TYR A 393 0.58 -1.58 2.37
CA TYR A 393 0.72 -2.23 3.68
C TYR A 393 1.95 -1.72 4.44
N SER A 394 1.81 -1.60 5.76
CA SER A 394 2.91 -1.35 6.68
C SER A 394 3.76 -2.60 6.86
N ALA A 395 4.99 -2.42 7.35
CA ALA A 395 5.86 -3.49 7.80
C ALA A 395 5.17 -4.41 8.82
N SER A 396 4.35 -3.88 9.74
CA SER A 396 3.62 -4.69 10.73
C SER A 396 2.66 -5.67 10.05
N HIS A 397 1.89 -5.19 9.06
CA HIS A 397 0.97 -6.01 8.30
C HIS A 397 1.70 -7.07 7.44
N LEU A 398 2.79 -6.67 6.78
CA LEU A 398 3.59 -7.59 5.95
C LEU A 398 4.25 -8.68 6.79
N VAL A 399 4.77 -8.37 7.98
CA VAL A 399 5.31 -9.36 8.91
C VAL A 399 4.19 -10.29 9.41
N ALA A 400 3.07 -9.72 9.85
CA ALA A 400 1.97 -10.48 10.43
C ALA A 400 1.37 -11.51 9.46
N PHE A 401 1.11 -11.10 8.21
CA PHE A 401 0.29 -11.89 7.29
C PHE A 401 1.01 -12.40 6.04
N TYR A 402 2.19 -11.85 5.72
CA TYR A 402 2.98 -12.29 4.56
C TYR A 402 4.36 -12.84 4.92
N GLY A 403 4.88 -12.55 6.11
CA GLY A 403 6.12 -13.16 6.60
C GLY A 403 7.41 -12.53 6.10
N PHE A 404 7.41 -11.24 5.73
CA PHE A 404 8.62 -10.56 5.27
C PHE A 404 8.61 -9.06 5.58
N LEU A 405 9.78 -8.44 5.48
CA LEU A 405 9.95 -6.99 5.44
C LEU A 405 10.44 -6.59 4.05
N PRO A 406 9.84 -5.56 3.42
CA PRO A 406 10.29 -5.09 2.13
C PRO A 406 11.67 -4.43 2.24
N GLU A 407 12.46 -4.53 1.17
CA GLU A 407 13.73 -3.81 1.08
C GLU A 407 13.49 -2.33 0.76
N GLY A 408 14.16 -1.45 1.52
CA GLY A 408 14.05 0.00 1.39
C GLY A 408 13.15 0.65 2.45
N ASP A 409 12.94 1.96 2.31
CA ASP A 409 12.14 2.73 3.27
C ASP A 409 10.67 2.79 2.79
N ASN A 410 9.78 2.04 3.44
CA ASN A 410 8.35 2.03 3.12
C ASN A 410 7.64 3.25 3.73
N VAL A 411 6.98 4.05 2.89
CA VAL A 411 6.28 5.27 3.33
C VAL A 411 5.09 5.00 4.26
N ASN A 412 4.60 3.76 4.27
CA ASN A 412 3.47 3.32 5.09
C ASN A 412 3.91 2.77 6.45
N ASP A 413 5.21 2.77 6.76
CA ASP A 413 5.72 2.38 8.08
C ASP A 413 5.53 3.54 9.06
N VAL A 414 4.36 3.53 9.69
CA VAL A 414 3.93 4.52 10.68
C VAL A 414 3.77 3.89 12.06
N ILE A 415 4.00 4.68 13.10
CA ILE A 415 3.67 4.33 14.47
C ILE A 415 2.50 5.23 14.90
N PRO A 416 1.30 4.67 15.15
CA PRO A 416 0.18 5.46 15.66
C PRO A 416 0.49 5.95 17.09
N LEU A 417 0.07 7.17 17.39
CA LEU A 417 0.18 7.78 18.71
C LEU A 417 -1.23 7.96 19.28
N ASP A 418 -1.46 7.42 20.48
CA ASP A 418 -2.66 7.67 21.26
C ASP A 418 -2.39 8.88 22.18
N ILE A 419 -3.02 10.01 21.88
CA ILE A 419 -2.81 11.27 22.59
C ILE A 419 -4.12 11.63 23.28
N ASP A 420 -4.15 11.50 24.61
CA ASP A 420 -5.28 11.90 25.42
C ASP A 420 -5.15 13.39 25.80
N PHE A 421 -6.04 14.22 25.25
CA PHE A 421 -6.10 15.65 25.53
C PHE A 421 -7.01 16.00 26.73
N GLY A 422 -7.65 15.01 27.34
CA GLY A 422 -8.68 15.21 28.36
C GLY A 422 -9.99 15.79 27.80
N ASP A 423 -11.09 15.60 28.56
CA ASP A 423 -12.45 15.94 28.12
C ASP A 423 -12.61 17.44 27.77
N ASP A 424 -11.93 18.34 28.49
CA ASP A 424 -12.09 19.80 28.36
C ASP A 424 -11.41 20.40 27.10
N ALA A 425 -10.45 19.71 26.48
CA ALA A 425 -9.72 20.19 25.29
C ALA A 425 -10.29 19.66 23.97
N SER A 426 -11.09 18.59 24.02
CA SER A 426 -11.64 17.90 22.84
C SER A 426 -12.54 18.80 21.97
N ASP A 427 -13.33 19.69 22.59
CA ASP A 427 -14.21 20.63 21.89
C ASP A 427 -13.45 21.83 21.25
N ILE A 428 -12.20 22.07 21.64
CA ILE A 428 -11.39 23.24 21.22
C ILE A 428 -10.45 22.87 20.06
N ILE A 429 -9.98 21.62 20.02
CA ILE A 429 -9.04 21.13 18.99
C ILE A 429 -9.82 20.73 17.74
N THR A 430 -10.10 21.70 16.88
CA THR A 430 -10.51 21.43 15.49
C THR A 430 -9.30 20.97 14.68
N SER A 431 -8.88 19.72 14.87
CA SER A 431 -7.92 19.05 13.99
C SER A 431 -8.67 18.43 12.80
N ASP A 432 -8.11 18.52 11.60
CA ASP A 432 -8.62 17.78 10.44
C ASP A 432 -8.40 16.26 10.61
N TRP A 433 -7.66 15.84 11.64
CA TRP A 433 -7.27 14.46 11.97
C TRP A 433 -7.66 14.07 13.41
N SER A 434 -8.30 12.92 13.57
CA SER A 434 -8.69 12.35 14.88
C SER A 434 -7.64 11.41 15.47
N THR A 435 -6.73 10.91 14.65
CA THR A 435 -5.64 10.02 15.02
C THR A 435 -4.33 10.65 14.56
N HIS A 436 -3.28 10.49 15.37
CA HIS A 436 -1.95 10.97 15.03
C HIS A 436 -0.99 9.82 14.88
N MET A 437 0.06 10.05 14.09
CA MET A 437 1.04 9.03 13.77
C MET A 437 2.39 9.68 13.48
N VAL A 438 3.46 8.92 13.65
CA VAL A 438 4.82 9.31 13.31
C VAL A 438 5.43 8.30 12.34
N ARG A 439 6.42 8.72 11.57
CA ARG A 439 7.21 7.86 10.68
C ARG A 439 8.67 8.30 10.71
N GLY A 440 9.53 7.51 10.09
CA GLY A 440 10.96 7.85 9.96
C GLY A 440 11.17 9.25 9.39
N THR A 441 11.84 10.13 10.15
CA THR A 441 12.02 11.55 9.76
C THR A 441 12.95 11.72 8.57
N TRP A 442 13.70 10.67 8.19
CA TRP A 442 14.47 10.60 6.95
C TRP A 442 13.61 10.67 5.68
N LEU A 443 12.31 10.43 5.79
CA LEU A 443 11.34 10.62 4.70
C LEU A 443 10.83 12.06 4.58
N SER A 444 11.15 12.94 5.54
CA SER A 444 10.73 14.34 5.51
C SER A 444 11.85 15.24 4.99
N LYS A 445 11.52 16.06 3.98
CA LYS A 445 12.43 17.07 3.42
C LYS A 445 12.37 18.40 4.16
N ASN A 446 11.30 18.67 4.90
CA ASN A 446 11.09 19.94 5.57
C ASN A 446 11.61 19.91 7.02
N GLN A 447 12.83 20.42 7.18
CA GLN A 447 13.52 20.55 8.47
C GLN A 447 13.46 21.98 9.02
N SER A 448 12.64 22.86 8.43
CA SER A 448 12.56 24.25 8.90
C SER A 448 11.90 24.34 10.27
N ILE A 449 12.06 25.51 10.90
CA ILE A 449 11.35 25.84 12.13
C ILE A 449 9.83 25.63 11.94
N PHE A 450 9.15 25.16 12.97
CA PHE A 450 7.75 24.69 12.97
C PHE A 450 7.47 23.36 12.24
N HIS A 451 8.49 22.67 11.72
CA HIS A 451 8.33 21.37 11.06
C HIS A 451 9.32 20.31 11.56
N TYR A 452 10.62 20.61 11.61
CA TYR A 452 11.66 19.75 12.21
C TYR A 452 11.77 18.31 11.66
N GLY A 453 11.21 18.06 10.47
CA GLY A 453 11.08 16.72 9.92
C GLY A 453 9.95 15.87 10.53
N LEU A 454 9.18 16.43 11.47
CA LEU A 454 8.05 15.80 12.16
C LEU A 454 6.73 16.09 11.43
N PRO A 455 5.68 15.27 11.66
CA PRO A 455 4.39 15.48 11.02
C PRO A 455 3.70 16.77 11.47
N SER A 456 3.40 17.64 10.50
CA SER A 456 2.70 18.90 10.75
C SER A 456 1.34 18.75 11.43
N PRO A 457 0.47 17.80 11.06
CA PRO A 457 -0.81 17.65 11.76
C PRO A 457 -0.64 17.35 13.25
N LEU A 458 0.39 16.58 13.62
CA LEU A 458 0.74 16.30 15.02
C LEU A 458 1.22 17.56 15.75
N LEU A 459 2.19 18.27 15.16
CA LEU A 459 2.71 19.50 15.75
C LEU A 459 1.60 20.55 15.93
N GLU A 460 0.77 20.75 14.92
CA GLU A 460 -0.36 21.69 15.01
C GLU A 460 -1.38 21.29 16.07
N CYS A 461 -1.65 20.00 16.22
CA CYS A 461 -2.55 19.49 17.26
C CYS A 461 -2.01 19.77 18.66
N LEU A 462 -0.74 19.42 18.92
CA LEU A 462 -0.08 19.66 20.21
C LEU A 462 0.06 21.16 20.51
N CYS A 463 0.44 21.97 19.52
CA CYS A 463 0.55 23.42 19.68
C CYS A 463 -0.82 24.05 20.03
N LYS A 464 -1.91 23.61 19.37
CA LYS A 464 -3.27 24.07 19.67
C LYS A 464 -3.76 23.62 21.05
N ALA A 465 -3.45 22.38 21.44
CA ALA A 465 -3.83 21.84 22.75
C ALA A 465 -3.21 22.66 23.89
N ARG A 466 -1.97 23.13 23.72
CA ARG A 466 -1.27 23.95 24.71
C ARG A 466 -1.69 25.42 24.69
N CYS A 467 -1.79 26.04 23.52
CA CYS A 467 -2.10 27.46 23.38
C CYS A 467 -3.06 27.73 22.20
N PRO A 468 -4.39 27.65 22.43
CA PRO A 468 -5.40 27.86 21.37
C PRO A 468 -5.38 29.25 20.70
N GLU A 469 -4.81 30.23 21.40
CA GLU A 469 -4.77 31.65 21.03
C GLU A 469 -3.60 31.99 20.08
N LEU A 470 -2.53 31.20 20.09
CA LEU A 470 -1.35 31.38 19.23
C LEU A 470 -1.52 30.58 17.92
N ARG A 471 -2.15 31.22 16.93
CA ARG A 471 -2.48 30.59 15.64
C ARG A 471 -1.48 30.85 14.51
N THR A 472 -0.37 31.51 14.79
CA THR A 472 0.53 32.00 13.74
C THR A 472 1.90 31.31 13.81
N LYS A 473 2.31 30.66 12.70
CA LYS A 473 3.70 30.24 12.40
C LYS A 473 4.64 31.46 12.20
N LEU A 474 4.50 32.46 13.06
CA LEU A 474 5.36 33.63 13.15
C LEU A 474 6.38 33.37 14.26
N LYS A 475 7.62 33.83 14.05
CA LYS A 475 8.68 33.79 15.06
C LYS A 475 8.43 34.85 16.14
N LEU A 476 7.31 34.74 16.85
CA LEU A 476 7.03 35.52 18.04
C LEU A 476 7.53 34.75 19.26
N GLN A 477 8.02 35.45 20.28
CA GLN A 477 8.56 34.82 21.49
C GLN A 477 7.60 33.77 22.07
N GLY A 478 6.32 34.12 22.27
CA GLY A 478 5.32 33.17 22.79
C GLY A 478 5.07 31.96 21.89
N SER A 479 5.18 32.11 20.56
CA SER A 479 5.06 30.97 19.62
C SER A 479 6.23 30.02 19.81
N LEU A 480 7.44 30.57 19.91
CA LEU A 480 8.66 29.79 20.04
C LEU A 480 8.76 29.10 21.42
N GLU A 481 8.33 29.76 22.50
CA GLU A 481 8.21 29.13 23.83
C GLU A 481 7.23 27.94 23.81
N ASN A 482 6.07 28.09 23.16
CA ASN A 482 5.11 27.00 22.99
C ASN A 482 5.70 25.82 22.18
N GLU A 483 6.46 26.12 21.12
CA GLU A 483 7.13 25.09 20.32
C GLU A 483 8.18 24.32 21.13
N MET A 484 8.94 24.98 22.00
CA MET A 484 9.88 24.29 22.89
C MET A 484 9.17 23.28 23.79
N GLU A 485 8.05 23.68 24.38
CA GLU A 485 7.24 22.81 25.24
C GLU A 485 6.69 21.60 24.48
N VAL A 486 6.17 21.81 23.26
CA VAL A 486 5.70 20.71 22.39
C VAL A 486 6.84 19.74 22.05
N LEU A 487 8.03 20.25 21.72
CA LEU A 487 9.18 19.40 21.44
C LEU A 487 9.65 18.62 22.67
N ASN A 488 9.58 19.20 23.87
CA ASN A 488 9.89 18.52 25.12
C ASN A 488 8.88 17.40 25.45
N ASP A 489 7.57 17.61 25.20
CA ASP A 489 6.56 16.56 25.33
C ASP A 489 6.85 15.40 24.39
N LEU A 490 7.15 15.71 23.13
CA LEU A 490 7.48 14.69 22.13
C LEU A 490 8.74 13.92 22.50
N LEU A 491 9.77 14.57 23.05
CA LEU A 491 10.94 13.87 23.59
C LEU A 491 10.54 12.89 24.70
N SER A 492 9.74 13.34 25.68
CA SER A 492 9.25 12.48 26.76
C SER A 492 8.49 11.25 26.24
N ILE A 493 7.62 11.45 25.24
CA ILE A 493 6.89 10.36 24.57
C ILE A 493 7.86 9.39 23.89
N PHE A 494 8.77 9.90 23.07
CA PHE A 494 9.67 9.05 22.29
C PHE A 494 10.75 8.38 23.14
N ASP A 495 11.20 8.99 24.24
CA ASP A 495 12.09 8.37 25.21
C ASP A 495 11.39 7.18 25.87
N GLY A 496 10.14 7.35 26.32
CA GLY A 496 9.35 6.24 26.87
C GLY A 496 9.10 5.12 25.85
N MET A 497 8.88 5.47 24.57
CA MET A 497 8.80 4.47 23.50
C MET A 497 10.13 3.74 23.30
N MET A 498 11.25 4.45 23.32
CA MET A 498 12.58 3.85 23.14
C MET A 498 12.94 2.93 24.31
N GLU A 499 12.65 3.33 25.55
CA GLU A 499 12.83 2.50 26.75
C GLU A 499 12.05 1.17 26.65
N ASN A 500 10.80 1.22 26.19
CA ASN A 500 10.01 0.00 25.95
C ASN A 500 10.57 -0.87 24.83
N LEU A 501 11.25 -0.28 23.85
CA LEU A 501 11.88 -1.01 22.75
C LEU A 501 13.26 -1.55 23.13
N GLU A 502 13.90 -1.11 24.21
CA GLU A 502 15.21 -1.62 24.63
C GLU A 502 15.06 -2.96 25.36
N ASP A 503 15.75 -4.00 24.88
CA ASP A 503 15.82 -5.30 25.56
C ASP A 503 17.28 -5.73 25.73
N VAL A 504 17.60 -6.22 26.93
CA VAL A 504 18.96 -6.58 27.36
C VAL A 504 19.34 -8.00 26.90
N ASN A 505 18.36 -8.82 26.48
CA ASN A 505 18.57 -10.26 26.17
C ASN A 505 18.35 -10.63 24.69
N GLU A 506 18.61 -9.73 23.75
CA GLU A 506 18.45 -10.03 22.33
C GLU A 506 19.49 -11.04 21.82
N ASP A 507 19.05 -12.24 21.42
CA ASP A 507 19.90 -13.19 20.72
C ASP A 507 20.04 -12.81 19.23
N ARG A 508 20.87 -11.79 18.97
CA ARG A 508 21.23 -11.36 17.61
C ARG A 508 22.04 -12.42 16.83
N SER A 509 22.43 -13.52 17.48
CA SER A 509 23.12 -14.63 16.84
C SER A 509 22.19 -15.77 16.41
N SER A 510 20.89 -15.68 16.75
CA SER A 510 19.91 -16.70 16.39
C SER A 510 19.87 -16.93 14.88
N THR A 511 19.73 -18.19 14.50
CA THR A 511 19.60 -18.60 13.09
C THR A 511 18.15 -18.77 12.66
N GLU A 512 17.21 -18.77 13.61
CA GLU A 512 15.77 -18.96 13.39
C GLU A 512 15.17 -17.80 12.60
N TRP A 513 14.30 -18.12 11.65
CA TRP A 513 13.79 -17.14 10.68
C TRP A 513 12.83 -16.13 11.33
N ASP A 514 12.02 -16.59 12.28
CA ASP A 514 11.00 -15.81 12.98
C ASP A 514 11.65 -14.84 13.97
N ILE A 515 12.65 -15.28 14.73
CA ILE A 515 13.44 -14.41 15.60
C ILE A 515 14.15 -13.32 14.78
N LYS A 516 14.75 -13.67 13.64
CA LYS A 516 15.38 -12.68 12.76
C LYS A 516 14.39 -11.66 12.20
N LEU A 517 13.22 -12.12 11.75
CA LEU A 517 12.19 -11.24 11.22
C LEU A 517 11.64 -10.29 12.30
N ALA A 518 11.41 -10.82 13.51
CA ALA A 518 11.02 -10.03 14.68
C ALA A 518 12.08 -8.98 15.07
N LEU A 519 13.37 -9.38 15.09
CA LEU A 519 14.49 -8.46 15.36
C LEU A 519 14.57 -7.35 14.32
N ASN A 520 14.50 -7.69 13.03
CA ASN A 520 14.54 -6.71 11.95
C ASN A 520 13.36 -5.72 12.04
N TYR A 521 12.16 -6.20 12.39
CA TYR A 521 11.00 -5.34 12.62
C TYR A 521 11.21 -4.41 13.82
N LYS A 522 11.71 -4.93 14.95
CA LYS A 522 12.01 -4.12 16.13
C LYS A 522 13.08 -3.07 15.87
N ASP A 523 14.12 -3.43 15.12
CA ASP A 523 15.18 -2.51 14.71
C ASP A 523 14.64 -1.39 13.79
N LEU A 524 13.67 -1.70 12.92
CA LEU A 524 12.95 -0.68 12.14
C LEU A 524 12.17 0.29 13.06
N GLN A 525 11.44 -0.22 14.05
CA GLN A 525 10.71 0.61 15.01
C GLN A 525 11.67 1.52 15.81
N ARG A 526 12.80 0.98 16.30
CA ARG A 526 13.85 1.75 16.96
C ARG A 526 14.42 2.83 16.06
N ARG A 527 14.68 2.51 14.79
CA ARG A 527 15.19 3.48 13.81
C ARG A 527 14.19 4.64 13.64
N ILE A 528 12.89 4.35 13.53
CA ILE A 528 11.84 5.38 13.46
C ILE A 528 11.87 6.26 14.70
N VAL A 529 11.75 5.68 15.90
CA VAL A 529 11.71 6.43 17.18
C VAL A 529 12.99 7.25 17.38
N SER A 530 14.16 6.67 17.13
CA SER A 530 15.45 7.36 17.21
C SER A 530 15.53 8.54 16.24
N SER A 531 14.99 8.41 15.02
CA SER A 531 14.94 9.53 14.07
C SER A 531 14.05 10.67 14.54
N CYS A 532 12.93 10.36 15.20
CA CYS A 532 12.04 11.35 15.81
C CYS A 532 12.73 12.07 16.99
N LEU A 533 13.39 11.33 17.88
CA LEU A 533 14.20 11.91 18.98
C LEU A 533 15.26 12.88 18.46
N ASN A 534 16.01 12.46 17.44
CA ASN A 534 17.03 13.31 16.81
C ASN A 534 16.42 14.59 16.21
N SER A 535 15.27 14.47 15.54
CA SER A 535 14.51 15.61 15.03
C SER A 535 14.06 16.56 16.13
N CYS A 536 13.53 16.03 17.25
CA CYS A 536 13.12 16.85 18.39
C CYS A 536 14.31 17.61 19.01
N HIS A 537 15.44 16.94 19.25
CA HIS A 537 16.64 17.59 19.77
C HIS A 537 17.22 18.66 18.83
N ALA A 538 17.22 18.40 17.52
CA ALA A 538 17.63 19.39 16.52
C ALA A 538 16.65 20.57 16.45
N GLY A 539 15.35 20.29 16.58
CA GLY A 539 14.29 21.28 16.66
C GLY A 539 14.48 22.22 17.85
N LEU A 540 14.70 21.67 19.05
CA LEU A 540 14.91 22.47 20.27
C LEU A 540 16.06 23.46 20.11
N LYS A 541 17.21 23.02 19.61
CA LYS A 541 18.35 23.90 19.33
C LYS A 541 18.00 25.01 18.34
N THR A 542 17.19 24.69 17.33
CA THR A 542 16.75 25.66 16.31
C THR A 542 15.83 26.72 16.92
N VAL A 543 14.91 26.31 17.80
CA VAL A 543 13.97 27.20 18.48
C VAL A 543 14.69 28.07 19.52
N GLU A 544 15.63 27.51 20.28
CA GLU A 544 16.48 28.25 21.24
C GLU A 544 17.26 29.38 20.57
N LEU A 545 17.87 29.10 19.40
CA LEU A 545 18.57 30.12 18.61
C LEU A 545 17.60 31.21 18.13
N ALA A 546 16.42 30.82 17.64
CA ALA A 546 15.41 31.78 17.18
C ALA A 546 14.85 32.65 18.32
N LEU A 547 14.71 32.10 19.53
CA LEU A 547 14.33 32.85 20.73
C LEU A 547 15.39 33.87 21.11
N TYR A 548 16.66 33.46 21.09
CA TYR A 548 17.76 34.36 21.37
C TYR A 548 17.80 35.53 20.38
N GLU A 549 17.61 35.27 19.08
CA GLU A 549 17.49 36.31 18.05
C GLU A 549 16.30 37.25 18.30
N CYS A 550 15.13 36.72 18.65
CA CYS A 550 13.92 37.51 18.96
C CYS A 550 14.16 38.45 20.16
N MET A 551 14.80 37.95 21.22
CA MET A 551 15.11 38.74 22.42
C MET A 551 16.19 39.82 22.17
N GLU A 552 17.14 39.54 21.27
CA GLU A 552 18.14 40.55 20.86
C GLU A 552 17.53 41.66 19.98
N GLU A 553 16.52 41.36 19.17
CA GLU A 553 15.80 42.37 18.38
C GLU A 553 14.93 43.26 19.28
N ASP A 554 14.24 42.68 20.26
CA ASP A 554 13.41 43.42 21.23
C ASP A 554 14.22 44.31 22.19
N THR A 555 15.51 44.01 22.40
CA THR A 555 16.41 44.84 23.22
C THR A 555 17.11 45.96 22.45
N ARG A 556 17.03 45.95 21.11
CA ARG A 556 17.62 46.98 20.23
C ARG A 556 16.60 47.99 19.69
N GLY A 557 15.31 47.74 19.85
CA GLY A 557 14.20 48.67 19.59
C GLY A 557 13.86 49.51 20.81
#